data_AF-A0A1V5KV75-F1
#
_entry.id   AF-A0A1V5KV75-F1
#
_cell.length_a   1.000
_cell.length_b   1.000
_cell.length_c   1.000
_cell.angle_alpha   90.00
_cell.angle_beta   90.00
_cell.angle_gamma   90.00
#
_symmetry.space_group_name_H-M   'P 1'
#
loop_
_entity.id
_entity.type
_entity.pdbx_description
1 polymer ?
#
loop_
_entity_poly.entity_id
_entity_poly.type
_entity_poly.pdbx_seq_one_letter_code
_entity_poly.pdbx_strand_id
1 'polypeptide(L)'
;MDTPRYYYPEVHLEDPSGAVPAEPIIAYAYKESSDNPGEAGADDLCLIMPQADVREQTNLAFIKGVKEILVTEEDPGKWEKAGAYPRAGTIAGGDTVKLQHKDLGKVKMYYTLDGSTPTWASMLYNPSTYQPELNKPIRIDRDTTIKVLVRGFGKNDSDIAEFHYRIKGP
;
A
#
# COMPACT_ATOMS: atom_id res chain seq x y z
N MET A 1 11.95 7.02 -12.73
CA MET A 1 10.85 6.95 -11.74
C MET A 1 11.11 8.02 -10.72
N ASP A 2 10.11 8.84 -10.40
CA ASP A 2 10.32 9.99 -9.50
C ASP A 2 10.20 9.62 -8.01
N THR A 3 9.72 8.40 -7.71
CA THR A 3 9.63 7.88 -6.34
C THR A 3 10.92 7.15 -5.96
N PRO A 4 11.65 7.60 -4.92
CA PRO A 4 12.80 6.88 -4.38
C PRO A 4 12.45 5.45 -3.95
N ARG A 5 13.41 4.54 -4.08
CA ARG A 5 13.24 3.11 -3.85
C ARG A 5 14.34 2.57 -2.93
N TYR A 6 13.96 1.63 -2.07
CA TYR A 6 14.79 1.14 -0.98
C TYR A 6 14.63 -0.37 -0.78
N TYR A 7 15.72 -0.98 -0.32
CA TYR A 7 15.75 -2.27 0.34
C TYR A 7 15.74 -2.05 1.86
N TYR A 8 14.95 -2.84 2.58
CA TYR A 8 14.83 -2.80 4.04
C TYR A 8 15.28 -4.15 4.62
N PRO A 9 16.54 -4.29 5.07
CA PRO A 9 17.06 -5.56 5.61
C PRO A 9 16.22 -6.10 6.79
N GLU A 10 15.74 -5.20 7.64
CA GLU A 10 14.96 -5.51 8.84
C GLU A 10 13.48 -5.14 8.67
N VAL A 11 12.90 -5.41 7.49
CA VAL A 11 11.52 -4.99 7.13
C VAL A 11 10.47 -5.42 8.16
N HIS A 12 10.71 -6.52 8.88
CA HIS A 12 9.79 -7.04 9.90
C HIS A 12 9.67 -6.16 11.16
N LEU A 13 10.62 -5.24 11.39
CA LEU A 13 10.56 -4.26 12.47
C LEU A 13 9.71 -3.04 12.12
N GLU A 14 9.32 -2.88 10.85
CA GLU A 14 8.65 -1.68 10.31
C GLU A 14 9.41 -0.36 10.60
N ASP A 15 10.72 -0.43 10.85
CA ASP A 15 11.59 0.72 11.08
C ASP A 15 12.32 1.12 9.78
N PRO A 16 12.11 2.35 9.26
CA PRO A 16 12.79 2.80 8.04
C PRO A 16 14.26 3.19 8.25
N SER A 17 14.80 3.19 9.48
CA SER A 17 16.16 3.69 9.79
C SER A 17 17.28 2.94 9.05
N GLY A 18 17.08 1.67 8.74
CA GLY A 18 18.02 0.81 8.00
C GLY A 18 17.84 0.80 6.48
N ALA A 19 17.06 1.72 5.91
CA ALA A 19 16.78 1.75 4.47
C ALA A 19 18.04 1.95 3.62
N VAL A 20 18.23 1.08 2.63
CA VAL A 20 19.33 1.18 1.65
C VAL A 20 18.73 1.53 0.29
N PRO A 21 19.17 2.61 -0.39
CA PRO A 21 18.70 2.92 -1.75
C PRO A 21 18.91 1.74 -2.70
N ALA A 22 17.90 1.43 -3.50
CA ALA A 22 17.93 0.32 -4.44
C ALA A 22 17.20 0.69 -5.74
N GLU A 23 17.73 0.25 -6.87
CA GLU A 23 17.10 0.46 -8.17
C GLU A 23 16.24 -0.75 -8.58
N PRO A 24 15.17 -0.55 -9.37
CA PRO A 24 14.55 -1.64 -10.10
C PRO A 24 15.54 -2.39 -10.98
N ILE A 25 15.55 -3.72 -10.90
CA ILE A 25 16.42 -4.55 -11.72
C ILE A 25 15.65 -5.65 -12.44
N ILE A 26 16.16 -6.05 -13.61
CA ILE A 26 15.82 -7.32 -14.23
C ILE A 26 16.99 -8.26 -14.00
N ALA A 27 16.81 -9.19 -13.06
CA ALA A 27 17.83 -10.14 -12.65
C ALA A 27 17.82 -11.36 -13.57
N TYR A 28 18.99 -11.71 -14.11
CA TYR A 28 19.23 -13.00 -14.76
C TYR A 28 19.58 -14.11 -13.76
N ALA A 29 20.07 -13.71 -12.58
CA ALA A 29 20.39 -14.60 -11.47
C ALA A 29 19.90 -13.97 -10.17
N TYR A 30 19.18 -14.74 -9.36
CA TYR A 30 18.66 -14.31 -8.08
C TYR A 30 18.45 -15.51 -7.14
N LYS A 31 18.25 -15.22 -5.86
CA LYS A 31 17.88 -16.21 -4.85
C LYS A 31 16.86 -15.62 -3.91
N GLU A 32 15.69 -16.25 -3.81
CA GLU A 32 14.70 -15.89 -2.80
C GLU A 32 15.16 -16.33 -1.40
N SER A 33 14.79 -15.54 -0.39
CA SER A 33 15.08 -15.80 1.02
C SER A 33 16.59 -15.88 1.34
N SER A 34 17.42 -15.15 0.59
CA SER A 34 18.86 -15.01 0.83
C SER A 34 19.31 -13.59 0.51
N ASP A 35 20.15 -13.02 1.36
CA ASP A 35 20.87 -11.76 1.13
C ASP A 35 22.32 -12.01 0.66
N ASN A 36 22.72 -13.27 0.53
CA ASN A 36 24.04 -13.68 0.05
C ASN A 36 24.08 -13.75 -1.49
N PRO A 37 24.73 -12.80 -2.18
CA PRO A 37 24.78 -12.79 -3.65
C PRO A 37 25.52 -14.01 -4.22
N GLY A 38 26.37 -14.69 -3.43
CA GLY A 38 27.05 -15.92 -3.87
C GLY A 38 26.12 -17.13 -4.03
N GLU A 39 24.89 -17.05 -3.50
CA GLU A 39 23.86 -18.09 -3.67
C GLU A 39 22.94 -17.84 -4.87
N ALA A 40 23.08 -16.69 -5.54
CA ALA A 40 22.33 -16.39 -6.74
C ALA A 40 22.70 -17.37 -7.87
N GLY A 41 21.68 -18.04 -8.41
CA GLY A 41 21.80 -18.91 -9.58
C GLY A 41 21.06 -18.31 -10.77
N ALA A 42 21.50 -18.65 -11.98
CA ALA A 42 20.75 -18.27 -13.18
C ALA A 42 19.37 -18.92 -13.19
N ASP A 43 18.35 -18.15 -13.56
CA ASP A 43 16.96 -18.57 -13.63
C ASP A 43 16.21 -17.71 -14.68
N ASP A 44 14.91 -17.93 -14.84
CA ASP A 44 14.03 -17.08 -15.63
C ASP A 44 14.19 -15.60 -15.22
N LEU A 45 14.25 -14.70 -16.21
CA LEU A 45 14.41 -13.26 -15.97
C LEU A 45 13.37 -12.77 -14.95
N CYS A 46 13.85 -12.11 -13.90
CA CYS A 46 13.01 -11.65 -12.80
C CYS A 46 13.08 -10.13 -12.66
N LEU A 47 11.92 -9.46 -12.78
CA LEU A 47 11.81 -8.05 -12.38
C LEU A 47 11.70 -7.98 -10.86
N ILE A 48 12.62 -7.27 -10.23
CA ILE A 48 12.63 -6.99 -8.80
C ILE A 48 12.49 -5.48 -8.62
N MET A 49 11.34 -5.07 -8.07
CA MET A 49 11.05 -3.68 -7.75
C MET A 49 11.21 -3.46 -6.24
N PRO A 50 12.15 -2.60 -5.80
CA PRO A 50 12.30 -2.29 -4.38
C PRO A 50 11.12 -1.47 -3.83
N GLN A 51 11.07 -1.36 -2.51
CA GLN A 51 9.98 -0.71 -1.77
C GLN A 51 10.13 0.81 -1.79
N ALA A 52 9.03 1.56 -1.84
CA ALA A 52 9.01 3.01 -1.63
C ALA A 52 8.81 3.41 -0.15
N ASP A 53 8.31 2.49 0.68
CA ASP A 53 8.07 2.62 2.12
C ASP A 53 8.23 1.25 2.78
N VAL A 54 8.66 1.21 4.05
CA VAL A 54 8.89 -0.05 4.79
C VAL A 54 7.62 -0.91 4.89
N ARG A 55 6.42 -0.30 4.81
CA ARG A 55 5.11 -0.97 4.83
C ARG A 55 4.55 -1.23 3.42
N GLU A 56 5.25 -0.83 2.35
CA GLU A 56 4.87 -1.14 0.98
C GLU A 56 5.15 -2.62 0.69
N GLN A 57 4.12 -3.35 0.25
CA GLN A 57 4.28 -4.73 -0.20
C GLN A 57 4.60 -4.75 -1.69
N THR A 58 5.70 -5.41 -2.07
CA THR A 58 6.20 -5.46 -3.44
C THR A 58 5.90 -6.78 -4.16
N ASN A 59 5.13 -7.70 -3.57
CA ASN A 59 4.82 -9.00 -4.18
C ASN A 59 4.27 -8.90 -5.62
N LEU A 60 3.46 -7.88 -5.90
CA LEU A 60 2.92 -7.63 -7.26
C LEU A 60 3.93 -7.05 -8.25
N ALA A 61 5.07 -6.59 -7.74
CA ALA A 61 6.16 -5.98 -8.47
C ALA A 61 7.44 -6.85 -8.40
N PHE A 62 7.28 -8.11 -7.98
CA PHE A 62 8.26 -9.19 -8.09
C PHE A 62 7.75 -10.16 -9.17
N ILE A 63 8.22 -9.99 -10.41
CA ILE A 63 7.70 -10.74 -11.57
C ILE A 63 8.75 -11.73 -12.05
N LYS A 64 8.46 -13.03 -11.93
CA LYS A 64 9.30 -14.11 -12.48
C LYS A 64 8.91 -14.41 -13.92
N GLY A 65 9.87 -14.79 -14.75
CA GLY A 65 9.59 -15.16 -16.15
C GLY A 65 9.19 -13.98 -17.01
N VAL A 66 9.90 -12.85 -16.88
CA VAL A 66 9.71 -11.67 -17.75
C VAL A 66 9.99 -12.06 -19.20
N LYS A 67 8.96 -11.98 -20.05
CA LYS A 67 9.04 -12.29 -21.49
C LYS A 67 8.90 -11.07 -22.39
N GLU A 68 8.25 -10.03 -21.90
CA GLU A 68 7.95 -8.80 -22.63
C GLU A 68 7.97 -7.62 -21.67
N ILE A 69 8.45 -6.48 -22.16
CA ILE A 69 8.37 -5.19 -21.48
C ILE A 69 7.76 -4.22 -22.47
N LEU A 70 6.55 -3.74 -22.16
CA LEU A 70 5.91 -2.69 -22.92
C LEU A 70 6.29 -1.33 -22.32
N VAL A 71 6.83 -0.45 -23.14
CA VAL A 71 7.07 0.95 -22.79
C VAL A 71 6.04 1.79 -23.52
N THR A 72 5.30 2.61 -22.78
CA THR A 72 4.25 3.48 -23.31
C THR A 72 4.33 4.86 -22.68
N GLU A 73 3.90 5.87 -23.42
CA GLU A 73 3.70 7.26 -22.95
C GLU A 73 2.22 7.56 -22.63
N GLU A 74 1.34 6.56 -22.76
CA GLU A 74 -0.07 6.71 -22.38
C GLU A 74 -0.21 7.07 -20.91
N ASP A 75 -1.17 7.95 -20.60
CA ASP A 75 -1.51 8.27 -19.22
C ASP A 75 -2.02 7.00 -18.52
N PRO A 76 -1.34 6.52 -17.45
CA PRO A 76 -1.78 5.33 -16.74
C PRO A 76 -3.10 5.53 -15.98
N GLY A 77 -3.60 6.78 -15.93
CA GLY A 77 -4.76 7.19 -15.17
C GLY A 77 -4.49 7.18 -13.67
N LYS A 78 -5.56 7.25 -12.88
CA LYS A 78 -5.51 7.24 -11.40
C LYS A 78 -6.15 5.97 -10.84
N TRP A 79 -5.75 5.62 -9.63
CA TRP A 79 -6.52 4.69 -8.81
C TRP A 79 -7.89 5.28 -8.43
N GLU A 80 -8.86 4.40 -8.25
CA GLU A 80 -10.17 4.82 -7.75
C GLU A 80 -10.05 5.31 -6.31
N LYS A 81 -10.99 6.15 -5.89
CA LYS A 81 -11.15 6.51 -4.48
C LYS A 81 -11.49 5.27 -3.66
N ALA A 82 -11.02 5.25 -2.41
CA ALA A 82 -11.48 4.29 -1.43
C ALA A 82 -13.00 4.44 -1.20
N GLY A 83 -13.64 3.36 -0.78
CA GLY A 83 -14.97 3.34 -0.18
C GLY A 83 -14.89 3.10 1.33
N ALA A 84 -16.01 3.23 2.02
CA ALA A 84 -16.13 2.94 3.45
C ALA A 84 -17.45 2.25 3.80
N TYR A 85 -17.40 1.32 4.76
CA TYR A 85 -18.57 0.62 5.30
C TYR A 85 -18.54 0.62 6.85
N PRO A 86 -19.60 1.06 7.55
CA PRO A 86 -20.83 1.64 6.99
C PRO A 86 -20.54 2.95 6.24
N ARG A 87 -21.47 3.36 5.37
CA ARG A 87 -21.37 4.65 4.66
C ARG A 87 -21.26 5.78 5.69
N ALA A 88 -20.52 6.83 5.33
CA ALA A 88 -20.41 8.05 6.11
C ALA A 88 -21.79 8.57 6.55
N GLY A 89 -21.86 9.12 7.76
CA GLY A 89 -23.11 9.57 8.37
C GLY A 89 -23.11 9.41 9.89
N THR A 90 -24.30 9.30 10.45
CA THR A 90 -24.49 9.20 11.90
C THR A 90 -24.35 7.75 12.38
N ILE A 91 -23.44 7.50 13.32
CA ILE A 91 -23.12 6.17 13.88
C ILE A 91 -23.12 6.21 15.40
N ALA A 92 -23.19 5.05 16.07
CA ALA A 92 -23.06 4.99 17.52
C ALA A 92 -21.58 5.13 17.95
N GLY A 93 -21.35 5.68 19.14
CA GLY A 93 -20.01 5.71 19.73
C GLY A 93 -19.48 4.30 19.95
N GLY A 94 -18.27 4.04 19.47
CA GLY A 94 -17.64 2.72 19.51
C GLY A 94 -17.94 1.85 18.29
N ASP A 95 -18.77 2.31 17.34
CA ASP A 95 -18.95 1.64 16.05
C ASP A 95 -17.62 1.59 15.28
N THR A 96 -17.54 0.67 14.32
CA THR A 96 -16.35 0.49 13.49
C THR A 96 -16.62 0.68 12.01
N VAL A 97 -15.62 1.22 11.31
CA VAL A 97 -15.60 1.50 9.89
C VAL A 97 -14.51 0.67 9.22
N LYS A 98 -14.84 0.05 8.09
CA LYS A 98 -13.91 -0.64 7.21
C LYS A 98 -13.72 0.17 5.93
N LEU A 99 -12.48 0.49 5.58
CA LEU A 99 -12.18 1.03 4.26
C LEU A 99 -12.19 -0.09 3.23
N GLN A 100 -12.61 0.22 2.02
CA GLN A 100 -12.82 -0.73 0.94
C GLN A 100 -12.18 -0.23 -0.36
N HIS A 101 -11.68 -1.14 -1.17
CA HIS A 101 -11.24 -0.85 -2.54
C HIS A 101 -11.44 -2.10 -3.40
N LYS A 102 -11.72 -1.95 -4.69
CA LYS A 102 -11.94 -3.11 -5.58
C LYS A 102 -10.66 -3.90 -5.86
N ASP A 103 -9.51 -3.23 -5.82
CA ASP A 103 -8.18 -3.79 -6.08
C ASP A 103 -7.39 -4.07 -4.78
N LEU A 104 -8.01 -4.68 -3.76
CA LEU A 104 -7.29 -5.09 -2.54
C LEU A 104 -6.09 -5.99 -2.89
N GLY A 105 -5.02 -5.85 -2.12
CA GLY A 105 -3.72 -6.48 -2.41
C GLY A 105 -2.87 -5.65 -3.37
N LYS A 106 -3.46 -4.97 -4.36
CA LYS A 106 -2.74 -4.12 -5.33
C LYS A 106 -2.48 -2.70 -4.86
N VAL A 107 -3.37 -2.20 -4.03
CA VAL A 107 -3.28 -0.83 -3.51
C VAL A 107 -3.13 -0.82 -2.00
N LYS A 108 -2.59 0.29 -1.50
CA LYS A 108 -2.51 0.67 -0.09
C LYS A 108 -3.39 1.90 0.12
N MET A 109 -4.07 1.96 1.26
CA MET A 109 -4.96 3.06 1.62
C MET A 109 -4.39 3.79 2.84
N TYR A 110 -3.80 4.96 2.59
CA TYR A 110 -3.26 5.83 3.63
C TYR A 110 -4.35 6.77 4.12
N TYR A 111 -4.54 6.88 5.44
CA TYR A 111 -5.65 7.62 6.00
C TYR A 111 -5.29 8.46 7.22
N THR A 112 -6.14 9.46 7.46
CA THR A 112 -6.15 10.32 8.64
C THR A 112 -7.56 10.30 9.24
N LEU A 113 -7.68 10.61 10.53
CA LEU A 113 -8.97 10.62 11.26
C LEU A 113 -9.39 12.03 11.69
N ASP A 114 -8.50 13.01 11.52
CA ASP A 114 -8.68 14.40 11.90
C ASP A 114 -9.04 15.31 10.72
N GLY A 115 -9.23 14.73 9.52
CA GLY A 115 -9.51 15.47 8.29
C GLY A 115 -8.30 16.17 7.66
N SER A 116 -7.08 15.93 8.16
CA SER A 116 -5.85 16.36 7.46
C SER A 116 -5.62 15.55 6.18
N THR A 117 -4.87 16.10 5.22
CA THR A 117 -4.55 15.38 3.98
C THR A 117 -3.59 14.23 4.28
N PRO A 118 -3.93 12.96 3.96
CA PRO A 118 -3.04 11.83 4.16
C PRO A 118 -1.78 11.94 3.30
N THR A 119 -0.68 11.45 3.85
CA THR A 119 0.63 11.35 3.22
C THR A 119 1.17 9.93 3.39
N TRP A 120 2.37 9.65 2.88
CA TRP A 120 3.07 8.37 3.05
C TRP A 120 3.25 8.01 4.52
N ALA A 121 3.48 8.99 5.38
CA ALA A 121 3.68 8.80 6.81
C ALA A 121 2.38 8.60 7.59
N SER A 122 1.21 8.75 6.93
CA SER A 122 -0.08 8.57 7.58
C SER A 122 -0.35 7.10 7.94
N MET A 123 -1.46 6.88 8.65
CA MET A 123 -1.88 5.55 9.05
C MET A 123 -2.18 4.71 7.82
N LEU A 124 -1.78 3.44 7.84
CA LEU A 124 -2.00 2.51 6.74
C LEU A 124 -3.19 1.58 7.04
N TYR A 125 -4.18 1.55 6.15
CA TYR A 125 -5.23 0.55 6.15
C TYR A 125 -4.93 -0.50 5.07
N ASN A 126 -4.43 -1.65 5.49
CA ASN A 126 -3.98 -2.73 4.59
C ASN A 126 -4.65 -4.06 4.97
N PRO A 127 -5.93 -4.24 4.64
CA PRO A 127 -6.63 -5.47 4.95
C PRO A 127 -6.09 -6.61 4.08
N SER A 128 -5.73 -7.72 4.71
CA SER A 128 -5.30 -8.94 4.06
C SER A 128 -6.50 -9.83 3.72
N THR A 129 -6.57 -10.30 2.48
CA THR A 129 -7.49 -11.38 2.09
C THR A 129 -6.96 -12.76 2.47
N TYR A 130 -5.65 -12.88 2.78
CA TYR A 130 -5.00 -14.12 3.17
C TYR A 130 -4.98 -14.35 4.68
N GLN A 131 -4.98 -13.26 5.46
CA GLN A 131 -4.98 -13.26 6.93
C GLN A 131 -6.13 -12.36 7.44
N PRO A 132 -7.40 -12.71 7.14
CA PRO A 132 -8.56 -11.87 7.46
C PRO A 132 -8.70 -11.59 8.97
N GLU A 133 -8.18 -12.45 9.83
CA GLU A 133 -8.14 -12.31 11.28
C GLU A 133 -7.28 -11.14 11.76
N LEU A 134 -6.31 -10.69 10.96
CA LEU A 134 -5.47 -9.53 11.27
C LEU A 134 -6.13 -8.20 10.88
N ASN A 135 -7.25 -8.23 10.14
CA ASN A 135 -7.91 -7.03 9.65
C ASN A 135 -8.64 -6.31 10.79
N LYS A 136 -8.07 -5.19 11.23
CA LYS A 136 -8.66 -4.34 12.27
C LYS A 136 -9.49 -3.21 11.64
N PRO A 137 -10.82 -3.16 11.89
CA PRO A 137 -11.63 -1.99 11.56
C PRO A 137 -11.17 -0.73 12.29
N ILE A 138 -11.49 0.43 11.74
CA ILE A 138 -11.26 1.74 12.37
C ILE A 138 -12.40 1.99 13.36
N ARG A 139 -12.08 2.14 14.65
CA ARG A 139 -13.06 2.46 15.68
C ARG A 139 -13.36 3.96 15.72
N ILE A 140 -14.63 4.33 15.86
CA ILE A 140 -15.08 5.72 15.91
C ILE A 140 -15.78 6.01 17.24
N ASP A 141 -15.10 6.75 18.11
CA ASP A 141 -15.62 7.10 19.45
C ASP A 141 -16.11 8.56 19.56
N ARG A 142 -15.83 9.38 18.54
CA ARG A 142 -16.23 10.81 18.44
C ARG A 142 -16.43 11.20 16.98
N ASP A 143 -16.98 12.39 16.74
CA ASP A 143 -17.06 12.96 15.40
C ASP A 143 -15.68 12.91 14.73
N THR A 144 -15.64 12.29 13.56
CA THR A 144 -14.40 11.89 12.89
C THR A 144 -14.53 12.14 11.40
N THR A 145 -13.52 12.77 10.80
CA THR A 145 -13.41 12.89 9.35
C THR A 145 -12.28 12.00 8.89
N ILE A 146 -12.62 10.92 8.18
CA ILE A 146 -11.64 10.03 7.59
C ILE A 146 -11.32 10.52 6.19
N LYS A 147 -10.06 10.89 5.94
CA LYS A 147 -9.56 11.14 4.57
C LYS A 147 -8.65 10.00 4.15
N VAL A 148 -8.76 9.58 2.89
CA VAL A 148 -8.04 8.41 2.37
C VAL A 148 -7.40 8.72 1.02
N LEU A 149 -6.11 8.40 0.88
CA LEU A 149 -5.35 8.38 -0.36
C LEU A 149 -5.06 6.92 -0.74
N VAL A 150 -5.40 6.54 -1.97
CA VAL A 150 -5.13 5.20 -2.51
C VAL A 150 -3.90 5.26 -3.42
N ARG A 151 -2.95 4.36 -3.19
CA ARG A 151 -1.73 4.24 -4.00
C ARG A 151 -1.40 2.78 -4.32
N GLY A 152 -0.78 2.57 -5.48
CA GLY A 152 -0.26 1.27 -5.92
C GLY A 152 0.56 1.43 -7.19
N PHE A 153 1.28 0.38 -7.59
CA PHE A 153 2.12 0.38 -8.79
C PHE A 153 1.33 0.61 -10.08
N GLY A 154 1.92 1.33 -11.03
CA GLY A 154 1.43 1.40 -12.42
C GLY A 154 0.31 2.41 -12.69
N LYS A 155 -0.15 3.18 -11.68
CA LYS A 155 -1.06 4.32 -11.86
C LYS A 155 -0.69 5.49 -10.96
N ASN A 156 -1.18 6.67 -11.32
CA ASN A 156 -1.15 7.82 -10.42
C ASN A 156 -2.02 7.56 -9.19
N ASP A 157 -1.71 8.25 -8.09
CA ASP A 157 -2.49 8.15 -6.86
C ASP A 157 -3.94 8.58 -7.08
N SER A 158 -4.85 8.05 -6.27
CA SER A 158 -6.25 8.48 -6.31
C SER A 158 -6.38 9.94 -5.88
N ASP A 159 -7.50 10.54 -6.26
CA ASP A 159 -7.97 11.72 -5.54
C ASP A 159 -8.31 11.33 -4.08
N ILE A 160 -8.31 12.31 -3.17
CA ILE A 160 -8.65 12.08 -1.76
C ILE A 160 -10.13 11.70 -1.62
N ALA A 161 -10.40 10.56 -0.98
CA ALA A 161 -11.73 10.20 -0.48
C ALA A 161 -11.96 10.83 0.89
N GLU A 162 -13.19 11.24 1.19
CA GLU A 162 -13.53 11.90 2.45
C GLU A 162 -14.84 11.33 3.01
N PHE A 163 -14.82 10.93 4.28
CA PHE A 163 -15.92 10.30 4.97
C PHE A 163 -16.15 10.99 6.33
N HIS A 164 -17.33 11.59 6.50
CA HIS A 164 -17.69 12.28 7.74
C HIS A 164 -18.58 11.39 8.60
N TYR A 165 -18.12 11.06 9.80
CA TYR A 165 -18.88 10.33 10.80
C TYR A 165 -19.23 11.25 11.96
N ARG A 166 -20.51 11.25 12.34
CA ARG A 166 -21.01 11.94 13.53
C ARG A 166 -21.52 10.93 14.54
N ILE A 167 -21.19 11.10 15.81
CA ILE A 167 -21.74 10.26 16.86
C ILE A 167 -23.21 10.65 17.08
N LYS A 168 -24.08 9.65 17.22
CA LYS A 168 -25.46 9.86 17.67
C LYS A 168 -25.42 10.66 18.96
N GLY A 169 -26.08 11.83 18.95
CA GLY A 169 -26.33 12.58 20.18
C GLY A 169 -27.08 11.72 21.21
N PRO A 170 -27.00 12.09 22.49
CA PRO A 170 -27.77 11.43 23.55
C PRO A 170 -29.28 11.47 23.28
#